data_AF-A0A1A0K851-F1
#
_entry.id   AF-A0A1A0K851-F1
#
_cell.length_a   1.000
_cell.length_b   1.000
_cell.length_c   1.000
_cell.angle_alpha   90.00
_cell.angle_beta   90.00
_cell.angle_gamma   90.00
#
_symmetry.space_group_name_H-M   'P 1'
#
loop_
_entity.id
_entity.type
_entity.pdbx_description
1 polymer ?
#
loop_
_entity_poly.entity_id
_entity_poly.type
_entity_poly.pdbx_seq_one_letter_code
_entity_poly.pdbx_strand_id
1 'polypeptide(L)'
;MYRYRTYGTNRTGGLAAIVSTIGGVLALIEIVYILLQVFDANQTNRFFTFIKGLAEPLALFFPGLFNTGSRDWDIIINYGLAAVFWLVVTGIIARLLARI
;
A
#
# COMPACT_ATOMS: atom_id res chain seq x y z
N MET A 1 15.57 7.00 -39.04
CA MET A 1 16.12 7.42 -37.73
C MET A 1 15.09 7.14 -36.65
N TYR A 2 15.27 6.07 -35.87
CA TYR A 2 14.41 5.76 -34.73
C TYR A 2 14.67 6.79 -33.63
N ARG A 3 13.83 7.82 -33.56
CA ARG A 3 13.79 8.70 -32.40
C ARG A 3 13.20 7.86 -31.27
N TYR A 4 14.07 7.35 -30.41
CA TYR A 4 13.73 7.04 -29.03
C TYR A 4 13.16 8.32 -28.43
N ARG A 5 11.83 8.47 -28.54
CA ARG A 5 11.08 9.42 -27.71
C ARG A 5 11.15 8.82 -26.32
N THR A 6 12.21 9.21 -25.63
CA THR A 6 12.39 9.13 -24.19
C THR A 6 11.01 9.30 -23.57
N TYR A 7 10.59 8.29 -22.81
CA TYR A 7 9.38 8.32 -22.01
C TYR A 7 9.39 9.63 -21.24
N GLY A 8 8.60 10.59 -21.73
CA GLY A 8 8.33 11.81 -21.02
C GLY A 8 7.63 11.38 -19.77
N THR A 9 8.38 11.29 -18.67
CA THR A 9 7.85 11.39 -17.32
C THR A 9 7.10 12.71 -17.31
N ASN A 10 5.82 12.64 -17.65
CA ASN A 10 4.92 13.77 -17.69
C ASN A 10 4.88 14.31 -16.26
N ARG A 11 5.72 15.33 -16.02
CA ARG A 11 5.69 16.22 -14.86
C ARG A 11 4.45 17.11 -14.96
N THR A 12 3.29 16.50 -15.13
CA THR A 12 2.01 17.18 -15.14
C THR A 12 1.44 17.03 -13.73
N GLY A 13 1.76 18.02 -12.88
CA GLY A 13 1.23 18.19 -11.53
C GLY A 13 2.08 17.54 -10.43
N GLY A 14 3.02 18.29 -9.83
CA GLY A 14 3.80 17.82 -8.67
C GLY A 14 2.92 17.26 -7.54
N LEU A 15 1.72 17.82 -7.36
CA LEU A 15 0.72 17.35 -6.39
C LEU A 15 0.17 15.95 -6.71
N ALA A 16 -0.14 15.66 -7.97
CA ALA A 16 -0.64 14.34 -8.39
C ALA A 16 0.43 13.25 -8.18
N ALA A 17 1.68 13.57 -8.48
CA ALA A 17 2.81 12.67 -8.22
C ALA A 17 2.97 12.40 -6.72
N ILE A 18 2.94 13.44 -5.88
CA ILE A 18 3.05 13.31 -4.42
C ILE A 18 1.94 12.41 -3.85
N VAL A 19 0.68 12.61 -4.26
CA VAL A 19 -0.44 11.80 -3.78
C VAL A 19 -0.27 10.33 -4.17
N SER A 20 0.13 10.06 -5.42
CA SER A 20 0.40 8.69 -5.85
C SER A 20 1.54 8.02 -5.08
N THR A 21 2.59 8.78 -4.75
CA THR A 21 3.71 8.31 -3.95
C THR A 21 3.27 8.00 -2.53
N ILE A 22 2.45 8.86 -1.90
CA ILE A 22 1.93 8.62 -0.56
C ILE A 22 1.15 7.30 -0.53
N GLY A 23 0.23 7.10 -1.48
CA GLY A 23 -0.52 5.84 -1.55
C GLY A 23 0.34 4.62 -1.78
N GLY A 24 1.38 4.75 -2.61
CA GLY A 24 2.38 3.70 -2.78
C GLY A 24 3.11 3.36 -1.49
N VAL A 25 3.48 4.36 -0.69
CA VAL A 25 4.12 4.16 0.62
C VAL A 25 3.16 3.49 1.61
N LEU A 26 1.90 3.90 1.67
CA LEU A 26 0.90 3.28 2.54
C LEU A 26 0.69 1.80 2.18
N ALA A 27 0.51 1.50 0.89
CA ALA A 27 0.41 0.13 0.41
C ALA A 27 1.68 -0.69 0.70
N LEU A 28 2.86 -0.08 0.56
CA LEU A 28 4.13 -0.74 0.87
C LEU A 28 4.23 -1.12 2.35
N ILE A 29 3.79 -0.26 3.27
CA ILE A 29 3.80 -0.55 4.71
C ILE A 29 2.97 -1.80 5.01
N GLU A 30 1.78 -1.91 4.42
CA GLU A 30 0.92 -3.06 4.62
C GLU A 30 1.50 -4.34 4.01
N ILE A 31 2.10 -4.26 2.82
CA ILE A 31 2.81 -5.40 2.21
C ILE A 31 3.96 -5.86 3.11
N VAL A 32 4.76 -4.93 3.64
CA VAL A 32 5.84 -5.27 4.57
C VAL A 32 5.30 -5.93 5.84
N TYR A 33 4.18 -5.44 6.38
CA TYR A 33 3.52 -6.06 7.52
C TYR A 33 3.08 -7.50 7.22
N ILE A 34 2.46 -7.74 6.06
CA ILE A 34 2.08 -9.09 5.61
C ILE A 34 3.31 -9.98 5.52
N LEU A 35 4.40 -9.52 4.89
CA LEU A 35 5.63 -10.30 4.77
C LEU A 35 6.23 -10.63 6.14
N LEU A 36 6.29 -9.67 7.06
CA LEU A 36 6.76 -9.91 8.42
C LEU A 36 5.92 -10.99 9.12
N GLN A 37 4.62 -11.02 8.89
CA GLN A 37 3.75 -12.00 9.50
C GLN A 37 3.87 -13.38 8.83
N VAL A 38 3.93 -13.44 7.50
CA VAL A 38 4.07 -14.69 6.72
C VAL A 38 5.44 -15.33 6.94
N PHE A 39 6.49 -14.54 7.14
CA PHE A 39 7.83 -15.03 7.51
C PHE A 39 7.97 -15.32 9.00
N ASP A 40 6.90 -15.24 9.78
CA ASP A 40 6.88 -15.46 11.23
C ASP A 40 7.95 -14.65 11.95
N ALA A 41 8.06 -13.37 11.58
CA ALA A 41 9.01 -12.45 12.18
C ALA A 41 8.73 -12.31 13.68
N ASN A 42 9.81 -12.23 14.47
CA ASN A 42 9.71 -12.16 15.91
C ASN A 42 8.88 -10.93 16.37
N GLN A 43 7.71 -11.20 16.93
CA GLN A 43 6.74 -10.19 17.35
C GLN A 43 7.20 -9.36 18.56
N THR A 44 8.25 -9.79 19.26
CA THR A 44 8.89 -9.00 20.33
C THR A 44 9.88 -7.97 19.80
N ASN A 45 10.22 -8.02 18.52
CA ASN A 45 11.13 -7.06 17.91
C ASN A 45 10.45 -5.69 17.80
N ARG A 46 11.15 -4.63 18.22
CA ARG A 46 10.70 -3.25 18.09
C ARG A 46 10.34 -2.88 16.65
N PHE A 47 11.04 -3.43 15.66
CA PHE A 47 10.73 -3.21 14.25
C PHE A 47 9.36 -3.79 13.86
N PHE A 48 9.04 -5.00 14.31
CA PHE A 48 7.73 -5.62 14.06
C PHE A 48 6.61 -4.79 14.68
N THR A 49 6.74 -4.43 15.96
CA THR A 49 5.73 -3.62 16.66
C THR A 49 5.56 -2.24 16.05
N PHE A 50 6.66 -1.65 15.55
CA PHE A 50 6.61 -0.38 14.83
C PHE A 50 5.80 -0.48 13.53
N ILE A 51 6.10 -1.47 12.68
CA ILE A 51 5.35 -1.68 11.43
C ILE A 51 3.89 -2.05 11.72
N LYS A 52 3.64 -2.92 12.70
CA LYS A 52 2.29 -3.25 13.16
C LYS A 52 1.49 -2.01 13.57
N GLY A 53 2.11 -1.11 14.34
CA GLY A 53 1.48 0.14 14.78
C GLY A 53 1.17 1.12 13.63
N LEU A 54 1.85 0.99 12.48
CA LEU A 54 1.51 1.73 11.26
C LEU A 54 0.44 1.00 10.44
N ALA A 55 0.54 -0.34 10.32
CA ALA A 55 -0.34 -1.14 9.48
C ALA A 55 -1.76 -1.27 10.03
N GLU A 56 -1.93 -1.43 11.35
CA GLU A 56 -3.27 -1.53 11.98
C GLU A 56 -4.19 -0.35 11.65
N PRO A 57 -3.79 0.93 11.82
CA PRO A 57 -4.64 2.06 11.47
C PRO A 57 -4.78 2.23 9.94
N LEU A 58 -3.77 1.86 9.15
CA LEU A 58 -3.82 1.97 7.68
C LEU A 58 -4.77 0.97 7.05
N ALA A 59 -4.89 -0.21 7.65
CA ALA A 59 -5.82 -1.23 7.21
C ALA A 59 -7.28 -0.88 7.55
N LEU A 60 -7.52 0.21 8.29
CA LEU A 60 -8.84 0.78 8.58
C LEU A 60 -9.79 -0.27 9.20
N PHE A 61 -10.78 -0.72 8.43
CA PHE A 61 -11.80 -1.69 8.85
C PHE A 61 -11.62 -3.04 8.16
N PHE A 62 -10.59 -3.22 7.31
CA PHE A 62 -10.33 -4.48 6.62
C PHE A 62 -9.89 -5.62 7.55
N PRO A 63 -9.04 -5.41 8.59
CA PRO A 63 -8.63 -6.48 9.50
C PRO A 63 -9.82 -7.17 10.15
N GLY A 64 -9.95 -8.48 9.92
CA GLY A 64 -11.00 -9.31 10.52
C GLY A 64 -12.31 -9.39 9.74
N LEU A 65 -12.42 -8.78 8.55
CA LEU A 65 -13.61 -8.94 7.69
C LEU A 65 -13.69 -10.34 7.08
N PHE A 66 -12.55 -10.86 6.65
CA PHE A 66 -12.43 -12.19 6.07
C PHE A 66 -11.81 -13.15 7.09
N ASN A 67 -12.51 -14.25 7.36
CA ASN A 67 -12.00 -15.36 8.15
C ASN A 67 -12.10 -16.64 7.32
N THR A 68 -10.95 -17.08 6.85
CA THR A 68 -10.73 -18.23 5.96
C THR A 68 -10.37 -19.50 6.74
N GLY A 69 -10.32 -19.43 8.07
CA GLY A 69 -9.94 -20.54 8.95
C GLY A 69 -8.43 -20.73 9.13
N SER A 70 -7.60 -19.90 8.47
CA SER A 70 -6.15 -19.92 8.58
C SER A 70 -5.62 -18.50 8.75
N ARG A 71 -4.86 -18.30 9.84
CA ARG A 71 -4.34 -16.99 10.26
C ARG A 71 -3.55 -16.28 9.16
N ASP A 72 -2.73 -17.00 8.42
CA ASP A 72 -1.88 -16.41 7.37
C ASP A 72 -2.70 -15.90 6.20
N TRP A 73 -3.68 -16.67 5.74
CA TRP A 73 -4.58 -16.26 4.66
C TRP A 73 -5.47 -15.09 5.08
N ASP A 74 -5.94 -15.07 6.33
CA ASP A 74 -6.70 -13.94 6.86
C ASP A 74 -5.88 -12.66 6.79
N ILE A 75 -4.60 -12.72 7.15
CA ILE A 75 -3.72 -11.55 7.14
C ILE A 75 -3.43 -11.13 5.70
N ILE A 76 -3.08 -12.06 4.82
CA ILE A 76 -2.80 -11.77 3.41
C ILE A 76 -4.01 -11.11 2.74
N ILE A 77 -5.21 -11.62 2.96
CA ILE A 77 -6.43 -11.11 2.31
C ILE A 77 -6.83 -9.77 2.90
N ASN A 78 -6.94 -9.66 4.23
CA ASN A 78 -7.43 -8.44 4.86
C ASN A 78 -6.45 -7.27 4.66
N TYR A 79 -5.15 -7.47 4.92
CA TYR A 79 -4.15 -6.41 4.72
C TYR A 79 -3.77 -6.24 3.25
N GLY A 80 -3.83 -7.30 2.42
CA GLY A 80 -3.57 -7.18 0.99
C GLY A 80 -4.64 -6.36 0.28
N LEU A 81 -5.92 -6.52 0.66
CA LEU A 81 -7.01 -5.70 0.15
C LEU A 81 -6.88 -4.23 0.56
N ALA A 82 -6.46 -3.97 1.80
CA ALA A 82 -6.17 -2.61 2.24
C ALA A 82 -5.05 -1.97 1.40
N ALA A 83 -4.02 -2.74 1.02
CA ALA A 83 -2.91 -2.21 0.23
C ALA A 83 -3.38 -1.83 -1.18
N VAL A 84 -4.18 -2.70 -1.79
CA VAL A 84 -4.84 -2.43 -3.08
C VAL A 84 -5.79 -1.24 -2.98
N PHE A 85 -6.53 -1.13 -1.89
CA PHE A 85 -7.43 0.00 -1.64
C PHE A 85 -6.67 1.33 -1.64
N TRP A 86 -5.55 1.43 -0.94
CA TRP A 86 -4.73 2.65 -0.94
C TRP A 86 -4.17 3.01 -2.33
N LEU A 87 -3.72 2.03 -3.10
CA LEU A 87 -3.26 2.25 -4.48
C LEU A 87 -4.40 2.77 -5.37
N VAL A 88 -5.60 2.21 -5.24
CA VAL A 88 -6.77 2.62 -6.02
C VAL A 88 -7.22 4.02 -5.61
N VAL A 89 -7.38 4.28 -4.31
CA VAL A 89 -7.83 5.57 -3.78
C VAL A 89 -6.88 6.70 -4.19
N THR A 90 -5.58 6.52 -3.94
CA THR A 90 -4.59 7.54 -4.30
C THR A 90 -4.41 7.68 -5.80
N GLY A 91 -4.53 6.61 -6.57
CA GLY A 91 -4.53 6.65 -8.03
C GLY A 91 -5.73 7.43 -8.58
N ILE A 92 -6.92 7.26 -8.00
CA ILE A 92 -8.12 8.04 -8.36
C ILE A 92 -7.91 9.51 -8.00
N ILE A 93 -7.46 9.81 -6.78
CA ILE A 93 -7.22 11.20 -6.34
C ILE A 93 -6.16 11.87 -7.22
N ALA A 94 -5.05 11.18 -7.52
CA ALA A 94 -4.01 11.71 -8.40
C ALA A 94 -4.54 12.00 -9.81
N ARG A 95 -5.40 11.12 -10.35
CA ARG A 95 -6.07 11.34 -11.65
C ARG A 95 -7.05 12.50 -11.61
N LEU A 96 -7.79 12.68 -10.51
CA LEU A 96 -8.68 13.82 -10.34
C LEU A 96 -7.91 15.13 -10.25
N LEU A 97 -6.82 15.17 -9.48
CA LEU A 97 -5.93 16.33 -9.36
C LEU A 97 -5.22 16.66 -10.68
N ALA A 98 -4.92 15.66 -11.50
CA ALA A 98 -4.32 15.88 -12.82
C ALA A 98 -5.33 16.36 -13.88
N ARG A 99 -6.63 16.29 -13.58
CA ARG A 99 -7.72 16.74 -14.47
C ARG A 99 -8.21 18.16 -14.16
N ILE A 100 -7.84 18.71 -13.00
CA ILE A 100 -8.11 20.09 -12.59
C ILE A 100 -6.94 20.96 -13.06
#